data_AF-A0A6J2VJD6-F1
#
_entry.id   AF-A0A6J2VJD6-F1
#
_cell.length_a   1.000
_cell.length_b   1.000
_cell.length_c   1.000
_cell.angle_alpha   90.00
_cell.angle_beta   90.00
_cell.angle_gamma   90.00
#
_symmetry.space_group_name_H-M   'P 1'
#
loop_
_entity.id
_entity.type
_entity.pdbx_description
1 polymer ?
#
loop_
_entity_poly.entity_id
_entity_poly.type
_entity_poly.pdbx_seq_one_letter_code
_entity_poly.pdbx_strand_id
1 'polypeptide(L)'
;MAKAQRGDPDSSSEDTINEKMVDHVDSTDDEAPDEVAFEDSKTVALQSVKNALESARRERESLKEKRRKRQLLFQEQKKRRLLPEDLLEELETAPTTQQEQQLPSENKDEDEEEPMKKQRKASKVRSLQGNYSVMRVKDDTIGSSQQQAAMDFIQSRLYGKGIQRMTNAQLLSLEKKRGPNKGAAVQFANKQMSAEDNAKAQKCNKRWIRKKNLVPS
;
A
#
# COMPACT_ATOMS: atom_id res chain seq x y z
N MET A 1 -43.71 27.04 22.10
CA MET A 1 -44.86 26.14 21.85
C MET A 1 -45.32 26.34 20.41
N ALA A 2 -45.15 25.32 19.56
CA ALA A 2 -45.78 25.24 18.24
C ALA A 2 -45.78 23.77 17.83
N LYS A 3 -46.96 23.16 17.71
CA LYS A 3 -47.17 21.80 17.19
C LYS A 3 -47.30 21.93 15.67
N ALA A 4 -46.48 21.22 14.91
CA ALA A 4 -46.67 21.05 13.47
C ALA A 4 -47.19 19.63 13.20
N GLN A 5 -48.29 19.59 12.45
CA GLN A 5 -49.12 18.45 12.11
C GLN A 5 -48.38 17.40 11.26
N ARG A 6 -48.71 16.13 11.51
CA ARG A 6 -48.48 15.02 10.58
C ARG A 6 -49.36 15.23 9.35
N GLY A 7 -48.76 15.13 8.16
CA GLY A 7 -49.50 15.00 6.91
C GLY A 7 -49.70 13.51 6.60
N ASP A 8 -50.94 13.13 6.32
CA ASP A 8 -51.33 11.85 5.74
C ASP A 8 -51.05 11.89 4.22
N PRO A 9 -50.56 10.80 3.61
CA PRO A 9 -50.50 10.65 2.16
C PRO A 9 -51.68 9.83 1.65
N ASP A 10 -52.60 10.44 0.91
CA ASP A 10 -53.56 9.74 0.07
C ASP A 10 -53.76 10.51 -1.24
N SER A 11 -53.23 9.97 -2.33
CA SER A 11 -53.84 10.10 -3.66
C SER A 11 -53.20 9.09 -4.61
N SER A 12 -54.02 8.14 -5.00
CA SER A 12 -53.84 7.12 -6.01
C SER A 12 -53.53 7.67 -7.41
N SER A 13 -52.68 6.97 -8.14
CA SER A 13 -52.79 6.83 -9.59
C SER A 13 -52.32 5.43 -9.98
N GLU A 14 -53.29 4.62 -10.36
CA GLU A 14 -53.16 3.26 -10.88
C GLU A 14 -52.44 3.21 -12.23
N ASP A 15 -51.89 2.02 -12.49
CA ASP A 15 -51.76 1.33 -13.77
C ASP A 15 -50.83 1.88 -14.87
N THR A 16 -49.68 1.21 -14.98
CA THR A 16 -49.26 0.50 -16.21
C THR A 16 -48.05 -0.39 -15.91
N ILE A 17 -48.33 -1.57 -15.34
CA ILE A 17 -47.39 -2.71 -15.29
C ILE A 17 -47.39 -3.35 -16.68
N ASN A 18 -46.52 -2.85 -17.56
CA ASN A 18 -46.33 -3.41 -18.89
C ASN A 18 -45.36 -4.60 -18.81
N GLU A 19 -45.94 -5.74 -18.44
CA GLU A 19 -45.79 -7.05 -19.08
C GLU A 19 -44.65 -7.18 -20.11
N LYS A 20 -43.43 -7.45 -19.63
CA LYS A 20 -42.38 -8.15 -20.41
C LYS A 20 -41.31 -8.73 -19.49
N MET A 21 -41.76 -9.59 -18.60
CA MET A 21 -40.90 -10.37 -17.71
C MET A 21 -41.48 -11.80 -17.61
N VAL A 22 -41.54 -12.46 -18.76
CA VAL A 22 -41.97 -13.86 -19.02
C VAL A 22 -41.30 -14.17 -20.37
N ASP A 23 -40.42 -15.13 -20.62
CA ASP A 23 -39.93 -16.31 -19.93
C ASP A 23 -38.49 -16.57 -20.42
N HIS A 24 -37.54 -16.76 -19.50
CA HIS A 24 -36.33 -17.56 -19.78
C HIS A 24 -35.81 -18.22 -18.50
N VAL A 25 -36.72 -18.74 -17.67
CA VAL A 25 -36.38 -19.47 -16.45
C VAL A 25 -36.75 -20.95 -16.49
N ASP A 26 -37.28 -21.45 -17.61
CA ASP A 26 -37.56 -22.88 -17.80
C ASP A 26 -36.38 -23.60 -18.47
N SER A 27 -35.36 -23.83 -17.66
CA SER A 27 -34.67 -25.11 -17.63
C SER A 27 -34.02 -25.24 -16.26
N THR A 28 -34.84 -25.15 -15.21
CA THR A 28 -34.42 -25.63 -13.90
C THR A 28 -34.37 -27.15 -14.01
N ASP A 29 -33.13 -27.64 -14.10
CA ASP A 29 -32.75 -29.05 -14.05
C ASP A 29 -33.27 -29.64 -12.72
N ASP A 30 -34.53 -30.07 -12.73
CA ASP A 30 -35.22 -30.77 -11.63
C ASP A 30 -34.77 -32.25 -11.59
N GLU A 31 -33.50 -32.48 -11.90
CA GLU A 31 -32.86 -33.78 -11.70
C GLU A 31 -32.68 -33.93 -10.19
N ALA A 32 -33.46 -34.85 -9.62
CA ALA A 32 -33.30 -35.21 -8.22
C ALA A 32 -31.82 -35.53 -7.95
N PRO A 33 -31.24 -35.09 -6.82
CA PRO A 33 -29.84 -35.35 -6.52
C PRO A 33 -29.59 -36.85 -6.64
N ASP A 34 -28.53 -37.23 -7.36
CA ASP A 34 -28.10 -38.61 -7.46
C ASP A 34 -28.12 -39.25 -6.08
N GLU A 35 -28.76 -40.42 -5.96
CA GLU A 35 -28.77 -41.19 -4.72
C GLU A 35 -27.36 -41.74 -4.47
N VAL A 36 -26.49 -40.90 -3.90
CA VAL A 36 -25.12 -41.28 -3.57
C VAL A 36 -25.16 -42.14 -2.31
N ALA A 37 -24.64 -43.35 -2.39
CA ALA A 37 -24.50 -44.22 -1.23
C ALA A 37 -23.67 -43.51 -0.14
N PHE A 38 -23.99 -43.78 1.13
CA PHE A 38 -23.31 -43.16 2.26
C PHE A 38 -21.78 -43.40 2.25
N GLU A 39 -21.35 -44.58 1.79
CA GLU A 39 -19.92 -44.91 1.65
C GLU A 39 -19.25 -44.09 0.54
N ASP A 40 -19.92 -43.86 -0.58
CA ASP A 40 -19.39 -43.01 -1.66
C ASP A 40 -19.25 -41.56 -1.18
N SER A 41 -20.25 -41.05 -0.47
CA SER A 41 -20.20 -39.71 0.15
C SER A 41 -19.01 -39.58 1.11
N LYS A 42 -18.74 -40.62 1.90
CA LYS A 42 -17.61 -40.66 2.84
C LYS A 42 -16.26 -40.69 2.12
N THR A 43 -16.12 -41.48 1.05
CA THR A 43 -14.88 -41.52 0.28
C THR A 43 -14.60 -40.20 -0.43
N VAL A 44 -15.63 -39.56 -1.01
CA VAL A 44 -15.54 -38.25 -1.65
C VAL A 44 -15.11 -37.18 -0.64
N ALA A 45 -15.69 -37.17 0.56
CA ALA A 45 -15.31 -36.24 1.62
C ALA A 45 -13.84 -36.40 2.03
N LEU A 46 -13.36 -37.64 2.21
CA LEU A 46 -11.96 -37.91 2.56
C LEU A 46 -11.00 -37.50 1.44
N GLN A 47 -11.35 -37.76 0.18
CA GLN A 47 -10.56 -37.34 -0.98
C GLN A 47 -10.53 -35.81 -1.11
N SER A 48 -11.65 -35.13 -0.88
CA SER A 48 -11.72 -33.66 -0.87
C SER A 48 -10.76 -33.05 0.15
N VAL A 49 -10.75 -33.59 1.39
CA VAL A 49 -9.81 -33.15 2.44
C VAL A 49 -8.36 -33.37 2.02
N LYS A 50 -8.03 -34.54 1.45
CA LYS A 50 -6.68 -34.84 0.96
C LYS A 50 -6.26 -33.86 -0.14
N ASN A 51 -7.13 -33.62 -1.12
CA ASN A 51 -6.88 -32.71 -2.22
C ASN A 51 -6.68 -31.26 -1.73
N ALA A 52 -7.45 -30.82 -0.73
CA ALA A 52 -7.29 -29.51 -0.11
C ALA A 52 -5.94 -29.35 0.61
N LEU A 53 -5.47 -30.39 1.29
CA LEU A 53 -4.15 -30.35 1.93
C LEU A 53 -3.01 -30.34 0.90
N GLU A 54 -3.14 -31.12 -0.17
CA GLU A 54 -2.15 -31.14 -1.24
C GLU A 54 -2.09 -29.83 -2.03
N SER A 55 -3.25 -29.21 -2.32
CA SER A 55 -3.30 -27.92 -3.01
C SER A 55 -2.64 -26.82 -2.16
N ALA A 56 -2.89 -26.79 -0.85
CA ALA A 56 -2.23 -25.86 0.07
C ALA A 56 -0.70 -26.06 0.11
N ARG A 57 -0.23 -27.31 0.05
CA ARG A 57 1.21 -27.62 -0.04
C ARG A 57 1.83 -27.10 -1.34
N ARG A 58 1.18 -27.38 -2.49
CA ARG A 58 1.63 -26.89 -3.81
C ARG A 58 1.66 -25.37 -3.87
N GLU A 59 0.64 -24.70 -3.33
CA GLU A 59 0.60 -23.24 -3.26
C GLU A 59 1.80 -22.69 -2.46
N ARG A 60 2.06 -23.25 -1.28
CA ARG A 60 3.20 -22.87 -0.45
C ARG A 60 4.53 -23.06 -1.18
N GLU A 61 4.69 -24.12 -1.94
CA GLU A 61 5.88 -24.37 -2.76
C GLU A 61 6.04 -23.34 -3.87
N SER A 62 4.96 -23.01 -4.58
CA SER A 62 4.98 -21.98 -5.63
C SER A 62 5.41 -20.61 -5.10
N LEU A 63 4.98 -20.25 -3.88
CA LEU A 63 5.37 -19.00 -3.23
C LEU A 63 6.86 -19.00 -2.84
N LYS A 64 7.37 -20.13 -2.36
CA LYS A 64 8.81 -20.31 -2.09
C LYS A 64 9.63 -20.21 -3.37
N GLU A 65 9.16 -20.79 -4.47
CA GLU A 65 9.83 -20.71 -5.76
C GLU A 65 9.87 -19.28 -6.30
N LYS A 66 8.75 -18.53 -6.22
CA LYS A 66 8.71 -17.11 -6.54
C LYS A 66 9.71 -16.30 -5.70
N ARG A 67 9.83 -16.60 -4.41
CA ARG A 67 10.83 -15.97 -3.53
C ARG A 67 12.26 -16.29 -3.98
N ARG A 68 12.56 -17.55 -4.30
CA ARG A 68 13.87 -17.97 -4.83
C ARG A 68 14.20 -17.25 -6.14
N LYS A 69 13.27 -17.20 -7.10
CA LYS A 69 13.42 -16.49 -8.37
C LYS A 69 13.74 -15.01 -8.19
N ARG A 70 13.02 -14.32 -7.28
CA ARG A 70 13.31 -12.91 -6.95
C ARG A 70 14.71 -12.73 -6.34
N GLN A 71 15.13 -13.64 -5.47
CA GLN A 71 16.48 -13.61 -4.89
C GLN A 71 17.57 -13.81 -5.94
N LEU A 72 17.38 -14.75 -6.87
CA LEU A 72 18.30 -15.00 -7.97
C LEU A 72 18.40 -13.79 -8.89
N LEU A 73 17.28 -13.16 -9.25
CA LEU A 73 17.27 -11.92 -10.03
C LEU A 73 18.04 -10.80 -9.34
N PHE A 74 17.87 -10.64 -8.01
CA PHE A 74 18.62 -9.65 -7.26
C PHE A 74 20.12 -9.93 -7.27
N GLN A 75 20.53 -11.19 -7.11
CA GLN A 75 21.93 -11.60 -7.21
C GLN A 75 22.50 -11.36 -8.61
N GLU A 76 21.76 -11.70 -9.67
CA GLU A 76 22.18 -11.44 -11.05
C GLU A 76 22.29 -9.93 -11.31
N GLN A 77 21.33 -9.13 -10.85
CA GLN A 77 21.40 -7.67 -10.95
C GLN A 77 22.59 -7.11 -10.19
N LYS A 78 22.88 -7.61 -8.99
CA LYS A 78 24.07 -7.24 -8.22
C LYS A 78 25.34 -7.54 -9.01
N LYS A 79 25.45 -8.75 -9.59
CA LYS A 79 26.58 -9.14 -10.44
C LYS A 79 26.72 -8.26 -11.69
N ARG A 80 25.61 -7.97 -12.39
CA ARG A 80 25.61 -7.09 -13.57
C ARG A 80 25.91 -5.62 -13.26
N ARG A 81 25.67 -5.19 -12.01
CA ARG A 81 26.00 -3.83 -11.54
C ARG A 81 27.45 -3.71 -11.09
N LEU A 82 28.17 -4.82 -10.93
CA LEU A 82 29.62 -4.81 -10.76
C LEU A 82 30.25 -4.55 -12.13
N LEU A 83 31.38 -3.83 -12.12
CA LEU A 83 32.20 -3.69 -13.32
C LEU A 83 32.73 -5.08 -13.71
N PRO A 84 32.95 -5.35 -15.01
CA PRO A 84 33.60 -6.58 -15.45
C PRO A 84 34.88 -6.83 -14.65
N GLU A 85 35.10 -8.09 -14.25
CA GLU A 85 36.24 -8.49 -13.41
C GLU A 85 37.57 -8.07 -14.06
N ASP A 86 37.66 -8.18 -15.39
CA ASP A 86 38.82 -7.76 -16.19
C ASP A 86 39.23 -6.29 -15.91
N LEU A 87 38.26 -5.38 -15.75
CA LEU A 87 38.54 -3.97 -15.42
C LEU A 87 38.93 -3.77 -13.96
N LEU A 88 38.48 -4.63 -13.05
CA LEU A 88 38.88 -4.59 -11.65
C LEU A 88 40.32 -5.11 -11.49
N GLU A 89 40.68 -6.19 -12.18
CA GLU A 89 42.05 -6.71 -12.23
C GLU A 89 43.03 -5.69 -12.84
N GLU A 90 42.64 -4.97 -13.89
CA GLU A 90 43.46 -3.87 -14.45
C GLU A 90 43.71 -2.74 -13.45
N LEU A 91 42.72 -2.42 -12.60
CA LEU A 91 42.88 -1.39 -11.56
C LEU A 91 43.71 -1.87 -10.37
N GLU A 92 43.67 -3.16 -10.05
CA GLU A 92 44.50 -3.77 -9.00
C GLU A 92 45.96 -3.97 -9.44
N THR A 93 46.19 -4.26 -10.72
CA THR A 93 47.54 -4.44 -11.30
C THR A 93 48.18 -3.13 -11.75
N ALA A 94 47.41 -2.06 -11.94
CA ALA A 94 47.95 -0.73 -12.13
C ALA A 94 48.72 -0.31 -10.85
N PRO A 95 50.00 0.11 -10.97
CA PRO A 95 50.74 0.55 -9.81
C PRO A 95 50.05 1.79 -9.20
N THR A 96 49.58 1.66 -7.97
CA THR A 96 49.08 2.76 -7.14
C THR A 96 50.16 3.83 -7.05
N THR A 97 50.05 4.84 -7.93
CA THR A 97 50.92 6.01 -7.91
C THR A 97 50.54 6.80 -6.66
N GLN A 98 51.46 6.77 -5.70
CA GLN A 98 51.38 7.40 -4.39
C GLN A 98 51.00 8.87 -4.53
N GLN A 99 49.86 9.24 -3.94
CA GLN A 99 49.65 10.58 -3.41
C GLN A 99 49.37 10.44 -1.92
N GLU A 100 50.45 10.32 -1.16
CA GLU A 100 50.48 10.70 0.25
C GLU A 100 50.29 12.21 0.35
N GLN A 101 49.19 12.69 0.94
CA GLN A 101 49.15 13.97 1.66
C GLN A 101 48.24 13.84 2.89
N GLN A 102 48.86 13.32 3.97
CA GLN A 102 48.86 13.85 5.35
C GLN A 102 47.53 14.27 6.00
N LEU A 103 47.13 13.51 7.02
CA LEU A 103 46.44 14.04 8.21
C LEU A 103 47.42 14.89 9.04
N PRO A 104 46.93 15.98 9.66
CA PRO A 104 47.15 16.14 11.09
C PRO A 104 45.88 16.46 11.90
N SER A 105 45.99 16.13 13.18
CA SER A 105 45.03 16.14 14.27
C SER A 105 44.72 17.52 14.86
N GLU A 106 43.48 17.64 15.36
CA GLU A 106 42.96 18.45 16.47
C GLU A 106 42.73 19.98 16.38
N ASN A 107 41.44 20.31 16.59
CA ASN A 107 40.85 21.44 17.32
C ASN A 107 41.14 22.88 16.86
N LYS A 108 40.11 23.52 16.27
CA LYS A 108 39.41 24.70 16.84
C LYS A 108 38.29 25.18 15.90
N ASP A 109 37.12 25.33 16.52
CA ASP A 109 36.12 26.40 16.39
C ASP A 109 35.58 26.81 15.02
N GLU A 110 34.28 26.56 14.87
CA GLU A 110 33.23 27.42 14.32
C GLU A 110 33.66 28.53 13.36
N ASP A 111 33.34 28.34 12.07
CA ASP A 111 32.74 29.41 11.28
C ASP A 111 31.90 28.83 10.13
N GLU A 112 30.71 29.40 10.01
CA GLU A 112 29.67 29.21 9.00
C GLU A 112 30.21 29.39 7.59
N GLU A 113 30.13 28.39 6.70
CA GLU A 113 30.04 28.65 5.25
C GLU A 113 29.12 27.65 4.51
N GLU A 114 28.13 28.26 3.86
CA GLU A 114 27.12 27.73 2.94
C GLU A 114 27.70 26.81 1.84
N PRO A 115 26.98 25.74 1.42
CA PRO A 115 27.44 24.91 0.32
C PRO A 115 27.22 25.59 -1.04
N MET A 116 28.33 25.99 -1.67
CA MET A 116 28.45 26.40 -3.08
C MET A 116 27.74 25.42 -4.03
N LYS A 117 26.65 25.88 -4.65
CA LYS A 117 25.96 25.19 -5.75
C LYS A 117 26.79 25.28 -7.03
N LYS A 118 27.22 24.13 -7.56
CA LYS A 118 27.81 23.99 -8.90
C LYS A 118 26.82 24.48 -9.98
N GLN A 119 27.09 25.66 -10.54
CA GLN A 119 26.36 26.20 -11.68
C GLN A 119 26.74 25.42 -12.95
N ARG A 120 25.83 24.57 -13.43
CA ARG A 120 25.88 24.07 -14.81
C ARG A 120 25.41 25.21 -15.71
N LYS A 121 26.24 25.65 -16.65
CA LYS A 121 25.88 26.64 -17.67
C LYS A 121 24.75 26.08 -18.53
N ALA A 122 23.51 26.42 -18.20
CA ALA A 122 22.36 26.23 -19.07
C ALA A 122 22.45 27.26 -20.21
N SER A 123 22.35 26.79 -21.45
CA SER A 123 22.23 27.64 -22.62
C SER A 123 21.10 28.66 -22.42
N LYS A 124 21.39 29.92 -22.75
CA LYS A 124 20.47 31.05 -22.60
C LYS A 124 19.28 30.90 -23.56
N VAL A 125 18.30 30.08 -23.18
CA VAL A 125 16.96 30.13 -23.75
C VAL A 125 16.26 31.30 -23.06
N ARG A 126 15.67 32.22 -23.85
CA ARG A 126 14.96 33.41 -23.36
C ARG A 126 13.92 32.96 -22.33
N SER A 127 14.14 33.26 -21.05
CA SER A 127 13.20 32.95 -19.98
C SER A 127 11.99 33.86 -20.16
N LEU A 128 10.88 33.31 -20.64
CA LEU A 128 9.59 33.99 -20.59
C LEU A 128 9.28 34.26 -19.12
N GLN A 129 9.17 35.54 -18.77
CA GLN A 129 8.76 35.96 -17.42
C GLN A 129 7.28 35.64 -17.23
N GLY A 130 7.00 34.59 -16.47
CA GLY A 130 5.65 34.23 -16.05
C GLY A 130 5.60 32.76 -15.63
N ASN A 131 5.09 32.49 -14.43
CA ASN A 131 4.84 31.13 -13.92
C ASN A 131 3.63 30.52 -14.65
N TYR A 132 3.75 30.24 -15.95
CA TYR A 132 2.71 29.56 -16.71
C TYR A 132 2.87 28.05 -16.57
N SER A 133 1.96 27.43 -15.81
CA SER A 133 1.76 25.99 -15.82
C SER A 133 0.75 25.64 -16.90
N VAL A 134 1.16 24.82 -17.87
CA VAL A 134 0.25 24.29 -18.90
C VAL A 134 -0.33 22.97 -18.37
N MET A 135 -1.60 23.00 -17.95
CA MET A 135 -2.37 21.81 -17.58
C MET A 135 -3.48 21.59 -18.59
N ARG A 136 -3.75 20.34 -18.97
CA ARG A 136 -4.91 20.04 -19.82
C ARG A 136 -6.15 20.05 -18.93
N VAL A 137 -7.18 20.81 -19.32
CA VAL A 137 -8.44 20.99 -18.57
C VAL A 137 -9.12 19.65 -18.17
N LYS A 138 -8.85 18.57 -18.91
CA LYS A 138 -9.39 17.22 -18.64
C LYS A 138 -8.69 16.47 -17.50
N ASP A 139 -7.48 16.88 -17.11
CA ASP A 139 -6.68 16.19 -16.11
C ASP A 139 -7.18 16.46 -14.67
N ASP A 140 -7.95 17.55 -14.44
CA ASP A 140 -8.42 17.91 -13.08
C ASP A 140 -9.88 17.50 -12.77
N THR A 141 -10.78 17.47 -13.76
CA THR A 141 -12.24 17.46 -13.51
C THR A 141 -12.97 16.19 -13.98
N ILE A 142 -12.56 15.61 -15.11
CA ILE A 142 -13.25 14.44 -15.68
C ILE A 142 -12.72 13.15 -15.03
N GLY A 143 -11.43 13.11 -14.71
CA GLY A 143 -10.85 12.04 -13.92
C GLY A 143 -11.41 12.01 -12.50
N SER A 144 -11.61 13.15 -11.85
CA SER A 144 -12.00 13.19 -10.44
C SER A 144 -13.44 12.75 -10.17
N SER A 145 -14.41 13.12 -11.02
CA SER A 145 -15.82 12.71 -10.82
C SER A 145 -16.03 11.20 -11.02
N GLN A 146 -15.53 10.64 -12.13
CA GLN A 146 -15.64 9.20 -12.38
C GLN A 146 -14.84 8.38 -11.36
N GLN A 147 -13.66 8.86 -10.96
CA GLN A 147 -12.88 8.23 -9.88
C GLN A 147 -13.62 8.29 -8.55
N GLN A 148 -14.27 9.41 -8.21
CA GLN A 148 -15.05 9.53 -7.00
C GLN A 148 -16.23 8.56 -7.00
N ALA A 149 -16.98 8.49 -8.10
CA ALA A 149 -18.06 7.52 -8.26
C ALA A 149 -17.57 6.06 -8.15
N ALA A 150 -16.40 5.75 -8.71
CA ALA A 150 -15.79 4.43 -8.57
C ALA A 150 -15.34 4.14 -7.13
N MET A 151 -14.77 5.12 -6.43
CA MET A 151 -14.42 4.99 -5.01
C MET A 151 -15.67 4.78 -4.15
N ASP A 152 -16.74 5.52 -4.40
CA ASP A 152 -18.01 5.39 -3.68
C ASP A 152 -18.69 4.02 -3.97
N PHE A 153 -18.60 3.53 -5.21
CA PHE A 153 -19.03 2.18 -5.57
C PHE A 153 -18.25 1.10 -4.82
N ILE A 154 -16.91 1.19 -4.79
CA ILE A 154 -16.07 0.25 -4.03
C ILE A 154 -16.40 0.35 -2.54
N GLN A 155 -16.53 1.55 -1.99
CA GLN A 155 -16.85 1.74 -0.57
C GLN A 155 -18.20 1.15 -0.19
N SER A 156 -19.24 1.41 -0.99
CA SER A 156 -20.59 0.88 -0.74
C SER A 156 -20.68 -0.65 -0.87
N ARG A 157 -19.97 -1.26 -1.82
CA ARG A 157 -20.01 -2.71 -2.07
C ARG A 157 -19.06 -3.51 -1.17
N LEU A 158 -17.86 -3.00 -0.87
CA LEU A 158 -16.84 -3.74 -0.10
C LEU A 158 -16.83 -3.40 1.40
N TYR A 159 -17.13 -2.15 1.77
CA TYR A 159 -16.86 -1.65 3.13
C TYR A 159 -18.10 -1.16 3.89
N GLY A 160 -19.22 -0.92 3.19
CA GLY A 160 -20.52 -0.55 3.76
C GLY A 160 -20.64 0.95 4.13
N LYS A 161 -21.89 1.41 4.32
CA LYS A 161 -22.22 2.77 4.80
C LYS A 161 -21.78 2.93 6.26
N GLY A 162 -20.54 3.35 6.50
CA GLY A 162 -20.10 3.70 7.84
C GLY A 162 -18.59 3.65 8.07
N ILE A 163 -17.83 3.00 7.18
CA ILE A 163 -16.37 2.88 7.33
C ILE A 163 -15.69 3.36 6.05
N GLN A 164 -15.28 4.64 6.02
CA GLN A 164 -14.34 5.12 5.02
C GLN A 164 -12.97 4.51 5.30
N ARG A 165 -12.69 3.37 4.67
CA ARG A 165 -11.35 2.77 4.72
C ARG A 165 -10.39 3.64 3.91
N MET A 166 -9.62 4.45 4.62
CA MET A 166 -8.48 5.16 4.04
C MET A 166 -7.29 4.21 3.90
N THR A 167 -6.50 4.38 2.84
CA THR A 167 -5.21 3.66 2.75
C THR A 167 -4.26 4.20 3.82
N ASN A 168 -3.33 3.36 4.28
CA ASN A 168 -2.33 3.77 5.28
C ASN A 168 -1.54 5.00 4.81
N ALA A 169 -1.15 5.03 3.53
CA ALA A 169 -0.48 6.18 2.94
C ALA A 169 -1.32 7.46 2.96
N GLN A 170 -2.64 7.36 2.76
CA GLN A 170 -3.55 8.49 2.80
C GLN A 170 -3.74 9.00 4.24
N LEU A 171 -3.85 8.10 5.22
CA LEU A 171 -3.91 8.42 6.65
C LEU A 171 -2.63 9.16 7.09
N LEU A 172 -1.46 8.57 6.82
CA LEU A 172 -0.15 9.16 7.12
C LEU A 172 0.04 10.52 6.44
N SER A 173 -0.46 10.66 5.21
CA SER A 173 -0.43 11.94 4.48
C SER A 173 -1.37 12.98 5.09
N LEU A 174 -2.56 12.59 5.54
CA LEU A 174 -3.45 13.52 6.25
C LEU A 174 -2.79 14.04 7.52
N GLU A 175 -2.19 13.15 8.32
CA GLU A 175 -1.56 13.52 9.58
C GLU A 175 -0.36 14.46 9.38
N LYS A 176 0.58 14.09 8.49
CA LYS A 176 1.85 14.81 8.36
C LYS A 176 1.88 15.85 7.24
N LYS A 177 1.13 15.68 6.15
CA LYS A 177 1.16 16.66 5.03
C LYS A 177 0.06 17.71 5.12
N ARG A 178 -1.11 17.35 5.65
CA ARG A 178 -2.29 18.24 5.73
C ARG A 178 -2.63 18.69 7.15
N GLY A 179 -1.98 18.11 8.17
CA GLY A 179 -2.09 18.56 9.56
C GLY A 179 -1.37 19.88 9.82
N PRO A 180 -1.57 20.48 11.01
CA PRO A 180 -0.90 21.71 11.42
C PRO A 180 0.63 21.58 11.45
N ASN A 181 1.14 20.39 11.81
CA ASN A 181 2.56 20.07 11.80
C ASN A 181 2.92 19.37 10.48
N LYS A 182 3.44 20.15 9.53
CA LYS A 182 3.84 19.64 8.21
C LYS A 182 5.16 18.87 8.29
N GLY A 183 5.19 17.66 7.75
CA GLY A 183 6.35 16.77 7.73
C GLY A 183 6.21 15.63 6.72
N ALA A 184 7.24 14.80 6.62
CA ALA A 184 7.20 13.63 5.75
C ALA A 184 6.10 12.66 6.22
N ALA A 185 5.31 12.13 5.26
CA ALA A 185 4.25 11.16 5.56
C ALA A 185 4.80 9.86 6.18
N VAL A 186 6.03 9.49 5.83
CA VAL A 186 6.72 8.33 6.40
C VAL A 186 8.07 8.83 6.90
N GLN A 187 8.35 8.58 8.19
CA GLN A 187 9.67 8.76 8.76
C GLN A 187 10.29 7.37 8.93
N PHE A 188 11.48 7.18 8.38
CA PHE A 188 12.26 5.98 8.65
C PHE A 188 12.80 6.08 10.07
N ALA A 189 12.71 4.99 10.83
CA ALA A 189 13.25 4.95 12.18
C ALA A 189 14.77 5.18 12.13
N ASN A 190 15.19 6.35 12.60
CA ASN A 190 16.57 6.61 12.98
C ASN A 190 16.82 5.96 14.36
N LYS A 191 18.08 5.59 14.62
CA LYS A 191 18.46 4.84 15.84
C LYS A 191 17.98 5.53 17.14
N GLN A 192 17.85 6.86 17.13
CA GLN A 192 17.41 7.65 18.28
C GLN A 192 15.90 7.56 18.55
N MET A 193 15.03 7.64 17.53
CA MET A 193 13.56 7.53 17.77
C MET A 193 13.15 6.13 18.24
N SER A 194 13.87 5.09 17.81
CA SER A 194 13.62 3.71 18.27
C SER A 194 13.71 3.59 19.78
N ALA A 195 14.67 4.25 20.44
CA ALA A 195 14.83 4.15 21.90
C ALA A 195 13.65 4.77 22.67
N GLU A 196 13.23 5.97 22.28
CA GLU A 196 12.09 6.66 22.90
C GLU A 196 10.77 5.92 22.68
N ASP A 197 10.53 5.44 21.46
CA ASP A 197 9.30 4.71 21.13
C ASP A 197 9.28 3.33 21.81
N ASN A 198 10.42 2.65 21.91
CA ASN A 198 10.53 1.42 22.71
C ASN A 198 10.26 1.68 24.20
N ALA A 199 10.76 2.78 24.76
CA ALA A 199 10.48 3.15 26.15
C ALA A 199 8.99 3.47 26.38
N LYS A 200 8.35 4.20 25.45
CA LYS A 200 6.90 4.46 25.48
C LYS A 200 6.09 3.17 25.37
N ALA A 201 6.46 2.27 24.44
CA ALA A 201 5.81 0.97 24.26
C ALA A 201 5.92 0.10 25.52
N GLN A 202 7.10 0.02 26.14
CA GLN A 202 7.28 -0.70 27.40
C GLN A 202 6.42 -0.13 28.54
N LYS A 203 6.33 1.21 28.67
CA LYS A 203 5.46 1.85 29.67
C LYS A 203 3.98 1.54 29.42
N CYS A 204 3.53 1.60 28.16
CA CYS A 204 2.17 1.21 27.78
C CYS A 204 1.88 -0.26 28.10
N ASN A 205 2.81 -1.16 27.80
CA ASN A 205 2.68 -2.59 28.10
C ASN A 205 2.56 -2.84 29.61
N LYS A 206 3.45 -2.25 30.43
CA LYS A 206 3.37 -2.32 31.91
C LYS A 206 2.03 -1.81 32.44
N ARG A 207 1.51 -0.70 31.92
CA ARG A 207 0.20 -0.15 32.29
C ARG A 207 -0.95 -1.08 31.90
N TRP A 208 -0.88 -1.69 30.72
CA TRP A 208 -1.90 -2.63 30.25
C TRP A 208 -1.91 -3.91 31.09
N ILE A 209 -0.74 -4.49 31.38
CA ILE A 209 -0.58 -5.66 32.27
C ILE A 209 -1.16 -5.36 33.66
N ARG A 210 -0.84 -4.20 34.24
CA ARG A 210 -1.40 -3.76 35.53
C ARG A 210 -2.92 -3.59 35.47
N LYS A 211 -3.45 -2.99 34.40
CA LYS A 211 -4.91 -2.83 34.20
C LYS A 211 -5.63 -4.18 34.05
N LYS A 212 -4.93 -5.19 33.53
CA LYS A 212 -5.45 -6.55 33.36
C LYS A 212 -5.23 -7.44 34.59
N ASN A 213 -4.64 -6.91 35.68
CA ASN A 213 -4.28 -7.64 36.90
C ASN A 213 -3.50 -8.94 36.61
N LEU A 214 -2.69 -8.95 35.54
CA LEU A 214 -1.92 -10.12 35.12
C LEU A 214 -0.66 -10.34 35.97
N VAL A 215 -0.38 -9.43 36.91
CA VAL A 215 0.69 -9.53 37.89
C VAL A 215 0.05 -9.44 39.27
N PRO A 216 0.20 -10.45 40.15
CA PRO A 216 -0.24 -10.37 41.54
C PRO A 216 0.54 -9.26 42.25
N SER A 217 -0.14 -8.46 43.06
CA SER A 217 0.47 -7.39 43.86
C SER A 217 1.40 -7.93 44.94
#